data_AF-A0A8S4QZX2-F1
#
_entry.id   AF-A0A8S4QZX2-F1
#
_cell.length_a   1.000
_cell.length_b   1.000
_cell.length_c   1.000
_cell.angle_alpha   90.00
_cell.angle_beta   90.00
_cell.angle_gamma   90.00
#
_symmetry.space_group_name_H-M   'P 1'
#
loop_
_entity.id
_entity.type
_entity.pdbx_description
1 polymer ?
#
loop_
_entity_poly.entity_id
_entity_poly.type
_entity_poly.pdbx_seq_one_letter_code
_entity_poly.pdbx_strand_id
1 'polypeptide(L)'
;FATLLDQMPSKRDRARLLALSAKESGYWLHALPSANLGTMLDHTTLSVTKCHLKETARLLALSAKESGYWLHALPSSNLGTMLDHTTLSVVIGLRLGASIIQPHRCHCGDSVDTYGHHGLSCSRSAGRFSRHSTINDIIRRSLATALPALLEPIGLARFDGKRPDGMTLIPWRLGSSLLWDATCVDTLAASHIQATSSMVGAAATIADQAKRHKFPNCPCGNRTRDLQLKRKPLRSPLTKKLKDLQLNLMPHQKPNADKVAGNS
;
A
#
# COMPACT_ATOMS: atom_id res chain seq x y z
N PHE A 1 -17.17 -19.85 0.35
CA PHE A 1 -17.00 -18.44 0.78
C PHE A 1 -18.10 -17.51 0.24
N ALA A 2 -18.42 -17.50 -1.06
CA ALA A 2 -19.45 -16.62 -1.61
C ALA A 2 -20.85 -16.80 -0.97
N THR A 3 -21.30 -18.05 -0.80
CA THR A 3 -22.56 -18.39 -0.10
C THR A 3 -22.59 -17.97 1.37
N LEU A 4 -21.44 -17.98 2.04
CA LEU A 4 -21.26 -17.54 3.42
C LEU A 4 -21.28 -16.00 3.56
N LEU A 5 -20.86 -15.26 2.53
CA LEU A 5 -20.87 -13.79 2.51
C LEU A 5 -22.27 -13.19 2.34
N ASP A 6 -23.14 -13.87 1.58
CA ASP A 6 -24.52 -13.44 1.34
C ASP A 6 -25.47 -13.77 2.50
N GLN A 7 -25.10 -14.71 3.36
CA GLN A 7 -25.89 -15.10 4.53
C GLN A 7 -25.57 -14.28 5.80
N MET A 8 -24.60 -13.36 5.76
CA MET A 8 -24.19 -12.59 6.94
C MET A 8 -25.06 -11.36 7.16
N PRO A 9 -25.79 -11.26 8.29
CA PRO A 9 -26.68 -10.12 8.58
C PRO A 9 -25.92 -8.86 8.98
N SER A 10 -24.68 -9.02 9.48
CA SER A 10 -23.87 -7.94 10.03
C SER A 10 -22.82 -7.47 9.03
N LYS A 11 -22.80 -6.16 8.74
CA LYS A 11 -21.79 -5.52 7.89
C LYS A 11 -20.36 -5.78 8.41
N ARG A 12 -20.18 -5.89 9.74
CA ARG A 12 -18.91 -6.24 10.39
C ARG A 12 -18.43 -7.63 10.03
N ASP A 13 -19.30 -8.62 10.15
CA ASP A 13 -18.90 -10.02 9.92
C ASP A 13 -18.70 -10.29 8.43
N ARG A 14 -19.46 -9.60 7.57
CA ARG A 14 -19.18 -9.53 6.13
C ARG A 14 -17.80 -8.92 5.84
N ALA A 15 -17.43 -7.80 6.47
CA ALA A 15 -16.11 -7.19 6.30
C ALA A 15 -14.96 -8.11 6.78
N ARG A 16 -15.15 -8.85 7.88
CA ARG A 16 -14.19 -9.86 8.37
C ARG A 16 -14.00 -10.99 7.38
N LEU A 17 -15.09 -11.57 6.88
CA LEU A 17 -15.02 -12.64 5.88
C LEU A 17 -14.44 -12.15 4.55
N LEU A 18 -14.72 -10.91 4.12
CA LEU A 18 -14.08 -10.31 2.95
C LEU A 18 -12.58 -10.13 3.16
N ALA A 19 -12.17 -9.64 4.32
CA ALA A 19 -10.76 -9.58 4.69
C ALA A 19 -10.13 -10.98 4.63
N LEU A 20 -10.71 -11.99 5.29
CA LEU A 20 -10.15 -13.35 5.29
C LEU A 20 -10.17 -14.06 3.93
N SER A 21 -11.16 -13.78 3.09
CA SER A 21 -11.32 -14.43 1.78
C SER A 21 -10.56 -13.76 0.64
N ALA A 22 -10.07 -12.52 0.84
CA ALA A 22 -9.22 -11.87 -0.15
C ALA A 22 -7.94 -12.69 -0.35
N LYS A 23 -7.58 -13.02 -1.59
CA LYS A 23 -6.39 -13.84 -1.90
C LYS A 23 -5.11 -13.22 -1.31
N GLU A 24 -5.10 -11.90 -1.24
CA GLU A 24 -4.02 -11.08 -0.73
C GLU A 24 -4.03 -10.91 0.80
N SER A 25 -5.08 -11.35 1.51
CA SER A 25 -5.07 -11.33 2.97
C SER A 25 -4.21 -12.42 3.59
N GLY A 26 -3.96 -13.50 2.84
CA GLY A 26 -2.96 -14.50 3.18
C GLY A 26 -1.59 -13.87 3.42
N TYR A 27 -1.26 -12.75 2.77
CA TYR A 27 -0.01 -12.03 3.01
C TYR A 27 0.11 -11.50 4.45
N TRP A 28 -1.01 -11.14 5.08
CA TRP A 28 -1.05 -10.75 6.49
C TRP A 28 -0.99 -11.96 7.44
N LEU A 29 -1.44 -13.14 7.00
CA LEU A 29 -1.32 -14.40 7.75
C LEU A 29 0.09 -15.02 7.64
N HIS A 30 0.79 -14.78 6.53
CA HIS A 30 2.16 -15.23 6.30
C HIS A 30 3.23 -14.24 6.77
N ALA A 31 2.85 -13.04 7.19
CA ALA A 31 3.76 -12.12 7.86
C ALA A 31 4.22 -12.78 9.17
N LEU A 32 5.46 -13.28 9.19
CA LEU A 32 5.99 -14.04 10.31
C LEU A 32 5.96 -13.18 11.58
N PRO A 33 5.19 -13.57 12.62
CA PRO A 33 5.27 -12.91 13.92
C PRO A 33 6.65 -13.21 14.51
N SER A 34 7.42 -12.16 14.75
CA SER A 34 8.80 -12.23 15.24
C SER A 34 9.01 -11.12 16.25
N ALA A 35 9.43 -11.50 17.46
CA ALA A 35 9.81 -10.57 18.51
C ALA A 35 10.96 -9.66 18.06
N ASN A 36 11.87 -10.19 17.23
CA ASN A 36 13.04 -9.47 16.73
C ASN A 36 12.70 -8.46 15.63
N LEU A 37 11.56 -8.63 14.94
CA LEU A 37 11.10 -7.75 13.86
C LEU A 37 9.91 -6.86 14.27
N GLY A 38 9.46 -6.96 15.54
CA GLY A 38 8.37 -6.12 16.06
C GLY A 38 6.99 -6.47 15.49
N THR A 39 6.89 -7.63 14.83
CA THR A 39 5.67 -8.15 14.20
C THR A 39 4.91 -9.11 15.11
N MET A 40 5.49 -9.47 16.27
CA MET A 40 4.83 -10.26 17.30
C MET A 40 3.79 -9.39 18.03
N LEU A 41 2.52 -9.68 17.79
CA LEU A 41 1.40 -9.10 18.54
C LEU A 41 0.96 -10.09 19.62
N ASP A 42 0.82 -9.61 20.85
CA ASP A 42 0.30 -10.41 21.95
C ASP A 42 -1.23 -10.59 21.84
N HIS A 43 -1.78 -11.57 22.57
CA HIS A 43 -3.21 -11.88 22.53
C HIS A 43 -4.08 -10.73 23.06
N THR A 44 -3.47 -9.82 23.83
CA THR A 44 -4.10 -8.63 24.42
C THR A 44 -4.14 -7.43 23.48
N THR A 45 -3.26 -7.36 22.47
CA THR A 45 -3.20 -6.25 21.49
C THR A 45 -4.25 -6.38 20.40
N LEU A 46 -4.73 -7.60 20.11
CA LEU A 46 -5.83 -7.84 19.18
C LEU A 46 -7.21 -7.63 19.84
N SER A 47 -7.36 -6.55 20.62
CA SER A 47 -8.66 -6.17 21.19
C SER A 47 -9.53 -5.53 20.11
N VAL A 48 -10.55 -6.25 19.65
CA VAL A 48 -11.50 -5.74 18.66
C VAL A 48 -12.56 -4.86 19.35
N THR A 49 -12.37 -3.54 19.33
CA THR A 49 -13.29 -2.56 19.93
C THR A 49 -14.72 -2.53 19.36
N LYS A 50 -15.64 -1.91 20.12
CA LYS A 50 -17.07 -1.75 19.80
C LYS A 50 -17.38 -0.79 18.63
N CYS A 51 -16.44 -0.02 18.08
CA CYS A 51 -16.75 0.99 17.04
C CYS A 51 -16.90 0.36 15.66
N HIS A 52 -18.13 -0.05 15.35
CA HIS A 52 -18.48 -0.83 14.16
C HIS A 52 -17.95 -0.24 12.83
N LEU A 53 -18.03 1.10 12.63
CA LEU A 53 -17.70 1.72 11.33
C LEU A 53 -16.20 1.85 11.05
N LYS A 54 -15.39 2.17 12.06
CA LYS A 54 -13.93 2.26 11.90
C LYS A 54 -13.32 0.88 11.67
N GLU A 55 -13.83 -0.12 12.35
CA GLU A 55 -13.38 -1.50 12.16
C GLU A 55 -13.78 -2.06 10.81
N THR A 56 -15.03 -1.86 10.37
CA THR A 56 -15.44 -2.29 9.02
C THR A 56 -14.60 -1.60 7.96
N ALA A 57 -14.39 -0.29 8.05
CA ALA A 57 -13.58 0.46 7.10
C ALA A 57 -12.14 -0.07 7.05
N ARG A 58 -11.52 -0.36 8.22
CA ARG A 58 -10.18 -0.94 8.31
C ARG A 58 -10.11 -2.33 7.65
N LEU A 59 -11.03 -3.22 7.99
CA LEU A 59 -11.06 -4.58 7.45
C LEU A 59 -11.33 -4.58 5.94
N LEU A 60 -12.23 -3.72 5.46
CA LEU A 60 -12.46 -3.52 4.03
C LEU A 60 -11.21 -2.98 3.34
N ALA A 61 -10.48 -2.05 3.94
CA ALA A 61 -9.20 -1.57 3.41
C ALA A 61 -8.16 -2.69 3.31
N LEU A 62 -8.10 -3.61 4.29
CA LEU A 62 -7.23 -4.79 4.22
C LEU A 62 -7.67 -5.78 3.13
N SER A 63 -8.97 -5.92 2.90
CA SER A 63 -9.50 -6.77 1.83
C SER A 63 -9.24 -6.21 0.43
N ALA A 64 -8.78 -4.95 0.33
CA ALA A 64 -8.44 -4.35 -0.94
C ALA A 64 -7.32 -5.12 -1.62
N LYS A 65 -7.44 -5.26 -2.94
CA LYS A 65 -6.38 -5.80 -3.78
C LYS A 65 -5.10 -4.99 -3.54
N GLU A 66 -3.96 -5.68 -3.47
CA GLU A 66 -2.62 -5.07 -3.33
C GLU A 66 -2.30 -4.50 -1.92
N SER A 67 -3.24 -4.53 -0.97
CA SER A 67 -3.08 -3.97 0.39
C SER A 67 -1.90 -4.56 1.18
N GLY A 68 -1.60 -5.85 0.95
CA GLY A 68 -0.54 -6.62 1.62
C GLY A 68 0.72 -6.84 0.79
N TYR A 69 0.82 -6.30 -0.43
CA TYR A 69 1.98 -6.57 -1.32
C TYR A 69 3.32 -6.13 -0.73
N TRP A 70 3.31 -5.09 0.10
CA TRP A 70 4.51 -4.58 0.75
C TRP A 70 5.12 -5.55 1.76
N LEU A 71 4.35 -6.49 2.32
CA LEU A 71 4.85 -7.52 3.25
C LEU A 71 5.75 -8.55 2.55
N HIS A 72 5.65 -8.68 1.23
CA HIS A 72 6.51 -9.54 0.41
C HIS A 72 7.62 -8.78 -0.29
N ALA A 73 7.71 -7.46 -0.10
CA ALA A 73 8.79 -6.68 -0.66
C ALA A 73 10.08 -6.96 0.13
N LEU A 74 11.18 -7.19 -0.57
CA LEU A 74 12.49 -7.29 0.07
C LEU A 74 12.87 -5.92 0.64
N PRO A 75 13.19 -5.82 1.95
CA PRO A 75 13.66 -4.57 2.53
C PRO A 75 15.04 -4.23 1.95
N SER A 76 15.19 -3.02 1.40
CA SER A 76 16.45 -2.56 0.81
C SER A 76 16.72 -1.11 1.19
N SER A 77 17.86 -0.87 1.85
CA SER A 77 18.34 0.47 2.18
C SER A 77 18.72 1.23 0.91
N ASN A 78 19.35 0.56 -0.07
CA ASN A 78 19.71 1.15 -1.36
C ASN A 78 18.50 1.66 -2.16
N LEU A 79 17.34 1.01 -2.02
CA LEU A 79 16.10 1.44 -2.66
C LEU A 79 15.26 2.39 -1.79
N GLY A 80 15.68 2.65 -0.54
CA GLY A 80 14.91 3.43 0.43
C GLY A 80 13.59 2.77 0.84
N THR A 81 13.49 1.45 0.72
CA THR A 81 12.28 0.67 1.09
C THR A 81 12.41 -0.07 2.41
N MET A 82 13.57 0.05 3.07
CA MET A 82 13.81 -0.53 4.40
C MET A 82 13.07 0.28 5.46
N LEU A 83 12.17 -0.38 6.18
CA LEU A 83 11.50 0.18 7.36
C LEU A 83 12.29 -0.23 8.61
N ASP A 84 12.47 0.70 9.54
CA ASP A 84 12.95 0.38 10.88
C ASP A 84 11.90 -0.41 11.67
N HIS A 85 12.34 -1.07 12.73
CA HIS A 85 11.50 -1.90 13.59
C HIS A 85 10.27 -1.15 14.11
N THR A 86 10.45 0.10 14.55
CA THR A 86 9.36 0.90 15.13
C THR A 86 8.35 1.28 14.06
N THR A 87 8.79 1.75 12.90
CA THR A 87 7.88 2.05 11.79
C THR A 87 7.15 0.80 11.31
N LEU A 88 7.84 -0.33 11.19
CA LEU A 88 7.22 -1.59 10.78
C LEU A 88 6.12 -2.02 11.78
N SER A 89 6.42 -1.96 13.08
CA SER A 89 5.48 -2.32 14.14
C SER A 89 4.26 -1.38 14.15
N VAL A 90 4.46 -0.06 14.06
CA VAL A 90 3.37 0.93 13.96
C VAL A 90 2.52 0.69 12.71
N VAL A 91 3.16 0.44 11.57
CA VAL A 91 2.46 0.17 10.31
C VAL A 91 1.59 -1.08 10.47
N ILE A 92 2.12 -2.17 10.98
CA ILE A 92 1.38 -3.43 11.20
C ILE A 92 0.26 -3.24 12.21
N GLY A 93 0.53 -2.61 13.34
CA GLY A 93 -0.47 -2.33 14.38
C GLY A 93 -1.64 -1.51 13.85
N LEU A 94 -1.38 -0.48 13.02
CA LEU A 94 -2.43 0.33 12.41
C LEU A 94 -3.34 -0.51 11.50
N ARG A 95 -2.79 -1.50 10.80
CA ARG A 95 -3.55 -2.39 9.93
C ARG A 95 -4.32 -3.43 10.73
N LEU A 96 -3.71 -4.02 11.75
CA LEU A 96 -4.32 -5.04 12.60
C LEU A 96 -5.27 -4.47 13.65
N GLY A 97 -5.27 -3.15 13.84
CA GLY A 97 -6.10 -2.44 14.81
C GLY A 97 -5.62 -2.70 16.23
N ALA A 98 -4.30 -2.83 16.41
CA ALA A 98 -3.69 -3.01 17.71
C ALA A 98 -3.57 -1.68 18.46
N SER A 99 -3.54 -1.75 19.79
CA SER A 99 -3.18 -0.60 20.62
C SER A 99 -1.67 -0.34 20.49
N ILE A 100 -1.28 0.75 19.85
CA ILE A 100 0.13 1.09 19.56
C ILE A 100 0.62 2.24 20.45
N ILE A 101 -0.29 3.13 20.84
CA ILE A 101 0.07 4.39 21.51
C ILE A 101 -0.75 4.51 22.79
N GLN A 102 -0.20 5.16 23.80
CA GLN A 102 -0.99 5.58 24.96
C GLN A 102 -1.90 6.76 24.59
N PRO A 103 -3.16 6.78 25.06
CA PRO A 103 -4.06 7.91 24.82
C PRO A 103 -3.42 9.19 25.35
N HIS A 104 -3.37 10.21 24.51
CA HIS A 104 -2.77 11.49 24.84
C HIS A 104 -3.45 12.61 24.05
N ARG A 105 -3.15 13.86 24.40
CA ARG A 105 -3.66 15.02 23.69
C ARG A 105 -2.66 15.43 22.60
N CYS A 106 -3.10 15.49 21.36
CA CYS A 106 -2.27 15.95 20.26
C CYS A 106 -2.04 17.47 20.37
N HIS A 107 -0.95 17.95 19.78
CA HIS A 107 -0.66 19.37 19.65
C HIS A 107 -1.70 20.14 18.80
N CYS A 108 -2.57 19.47 18.04
CA CYS A 108 -3.73 20.10 17.41
C CYS A 108 -4.89 20.36 18.39
N GLY A 109 -4.86 19.80 19.59
CA GLY A 109 -5.88 19.94 20.62
C GLY A 109 -6.79 18.72 20.76
N ASP A 110 -6.82 17.83 19.77
CA ASP A 110 -7.66 16.63 19.75
C ASP A 110 -7.10 15.51 20.61
N SER A 111 -7.99 14.65 21.12
CA SER A 111 -7.62 13.43 21.83
C SER A 111 -7.24 12.32 20.85
N VAL A 112 -6.08 11.71 21.07
CA VAL A 112 -5.58 10.57 20.30
C VAL A 112 -5.99 9.28 21.01
N ASP A 113 -6.56 8.36 20.25
CA ASP A 113 -6.94 7.03 20.72
C ASP A 113 -5.73 6.08 20.79
N THR A 114 -5.91 4.94 21.45
CA THR A 114 -4.87 3.89 21.58
C THR A 114 -4.37 3.37 20.23
N TYR A 115 -5.20 3.48 19.19
CA TYR A 115 -4.93 2.99 17.84
C TYR A 115 -4.03 3.92 17.02
N GLY A 116 -3.89 5.19 17.42
CA GLY A 116 -2.95 6.12 16.78
C GLY A 116 -3.34 6.57 15.37
N HIS A 117 -4.60 6.38 14.94
CA HIS A 117 -5.04 6.76 13.59
C HIS A 117 -5.01 8.27 13.36
N HIS A 118 -5.17 9.06 14.42
CA HIS A 118 -5.16 10.52 14.37
C HIS A 118 -3.95 11.10 13.62
N GLY A 119 -2.75 10.51 13.78
CA GLY A 119 -1.54 10.98 13.13
C GLY A 119 -1.58 10.95 11.59
N LEU A 120 -2.48 10.16 11.00
CA LEU A 120 -2.65 10.01 9.55
C LEU A 120 -3.46 11.15 8.92
N SER A 121 -4.33 11.82 9.68
CA SER A 121 -5.23 12.88 9.22
C SER A 121 -5.04 14.22 9.94
N CYS A 122 -4.28 14.27 11.03
CA CYS A 122 -4.01 15.49 11.77
C CYS A 122 -3.38 16.59 10.88
N SER A 123 -3.94 17.79 10.94
CA SER A 123 -3.46 18.96 10.19
C SER A 123 -2.06 19.41 10.60
N ARG A 124 -1.70 19.18 11.87
CA ARG A 124 -0.38 19.51 12.44
C ARG A 124 0.64 18.38 12.31
N SER A 125 0.27 17.25 11.73
CA SER A 125 1.19 16.13 11.48
C SER A 125 2.17 16.49 10.35
N ALA A 126 3.46 16.56 10.67
CA ALA A 126 4.53 16.73 9.68
C ALA A 126 4.60 15.56 8.68
N GLY A 127 4.07 14.39 9.05
CA GLY A 127 4.13 13.17 8.24
C GLY A 127 3.32 13.23 6.94
N ARG A 128 2.39 14.18 6.77
CA ARG A 128 1.59 14.30 5.53
C ARG A 128 2.47 14.61 4.30
N PHE A 129 3.39 15.56 4.44
CA PHE A 129 4.27 15.98 3.36
C PHE A 129 5.33 14.93 3.07
N SER A 130 5.89 14.32 4.13
CA SER A 130 6.88 13.24 3.99
C SER A 130 6.33 12.02 3.25
N ARG A 131 5.09 11.58 3.57
CA ARG A 131 4.44 10.47 2.86
C ARG A 131 4.23 10.76 1.38
N HIS A 132 3.70 11.95 1.06
CA HIS A 132 3.45 12.37 -0.32
C HIS A 132 4.74 12.50 -1.12
N SER A 133 5.77 13.14 -0.55
CA SER A 133 7.10 13.26 -1.15
C SER A 133 7.74 11.89 -1.41
N THR A 134 7.70 10.98 -0.43
CA THR A 134 8.24 9.62 -0.56
C THR A 134 7.55 8.84 -1.67
N ILE A 135 6.22 8.89 -1.75
CA ILE A 135 5.46 8.24 -2.84
C ILE A 135 5.87 8.79 -4.20
N ASN A 136 5.96 10.12 -4.32
CA ASN A 136 6.34 10.77 -5.56
C ASN A 136 7.77 10.44 -6.00
N ASP A 137 8.71 10.38 -5.05
CA ASP A 137 10.08 9.97 -5.34
C ASP A 137 10.15 8.51 -5.81
N ILE A 138 9.40 7.59 -5.19
CA ILE A 138 9.30 6.20 -5.64
C ILE A 138 8.74 6.11 -7.06
N ILE A 139 7.68 6.86 -7.38
CA ILE A 139 7.09 6.91 -8.73
C ILE A 139 8.13 7.44 -9.73
N ARG A 140 8.78 8.56 -9.42
CA ARG A 140 9.82 9.15 -10.27
C ARG A 140 10.96 8.17 -10.51
N ARG A 141 11.54 7.56 -9.47
CA ARG A 141 12.66 6.62 -9.60
C ARG A 141 12.25 5.39 -10.40
N SER A 142 11.04 4.89 -10.19
CA SER A 142 10.51 3.76 -10.96
C SER A 142 10.40 4.10 -12.44
N LEU A 143 9.88 5.29 -12.79
CA LEU A 143 9.80 5.76 -14.17
C LEU A 143 11.18 5.99 -14.78
N ALA A 144 12.11 6.58 -14.02
CA ALA A 144 13.47 6.91 -14.46
C ALA A 144 14.29 5.69 -14.92
N THR A 145 13.88 4.47 -14.55
CA THR A 145 14.51 3.24 -15.08
C THR A 145 14.27 3.02 -16.57
N ALA A 146 13.23 3.62 -17.14
CA ALA A 146 12.87 3.47 -18.54
C ALA A 146 12.69 4.81 -19.27
N LEU A 147 12.23 5.85 -18.57
CA LEU A 147 11.91 7.17 -19.13
C LEU A 147 12.33 8.27 -18.16
N PRO A 148 13.11 9.27 -18.59
CA PRO A 148 13.45 10.42 -17.75
C PRO A 148 12.18 11.13 -17.23
N ALA A 149 12.15 11.44 -15.95
CA ALA A 149 10.99 12.01 -15.28
C ALA A 149 11.40 13.10 -14.28
N LEU A 150 10.62 14.20 -14.23
CA LEU A 150 10.80 15.27 -13.24
C LEU A 150 9.64 15.35 -12.26
N LEU A 151 9.96 15.82 -11.06
CA LEU A 151 8.95 16.25 -10.10
C LEU A 151 8.61 17.71 -10.34
N GLU A 152 7.35 18.03 -10.08
CA GLU A 152 6.78 19.36 -10.12
C GLU A 152 7.16 20.12 -11.42
N PRO A 153 6.62 19.78 -12.59
CA PRO A 153 6.89 20.55 -13.81
C PRO A 153 6.31 21.97 -13.78
N ILE A 154 7.09 22.96 -14.21
CA ILE A 154 6.65 24.36 -14.30
C ILE A 154 6.13 24.64 -15.72
N GLY A 155 5.13 25.52 -15.85
CA GLY A 155 4.71 26.05 -17.15
C GLY A 155 3.78 25.15 -17.97
N LEU A 156 3.22 24.08 -17.38
CA LEU A 156 2.28 23.19 -18.09
C LEU A 156 0.91 23.81 -18.34
N ALA A 157 0.44 24.66 -17.42
CA ALA A 157 -0.84 25.34 -17.55
C ALA A 157 -0.63 26.85 -17.65
N ARG A 158 -1.23 27.48 -18.67
CA ARG A 158 -1.02 28.90 -18.99
C ARG A 158 -1.82 29.86 -18.09
N PHE A 159 -2.88 29.39 -17.42
CA PHE A 159 -3.87 30.26 -16.79
C PHE A 159 -4.16 29.96 -15.31
N ASP A 160 -4.07 28.71 -14.87
CA ASP A 160 -4.50 28.33 -13.52
C ASP A 160 -3.34 28.08 -12.53
N GLY A 161 -2.09 28.20 -12.99
CA GLY A 161 -0.89 27.99 -12.18
C GLY A 161 -0.79 26.61 -11.54
N LYS A 162 -1.63 25.65 -11.95
CA LYS A 162 -1.67 24.34 -11.33
C LYS A 162 -0.48 23.50 -11.77
N ARG A 163 0.12 22.83 -10.79
CA ARG A 163 1.29 21.99 -10.97
C ARG A 163 0.92 20.55 -10.61
N PRO A 164 1.07 19.58 -11.54
CA PRO A 164 1.02 18.18 -11.18
C PRO A 164 2.29 17.81 -10.40
N ASP A 165 2.24 16.70 -9.67
CA ASP A 165 3.40 16.23 -8.91
C ASP A 165 4.58 15.79 -9.78
N GLY A 166 4.34 15.35 -11.01
CA GLY A 166 5.44 15.04 -11.93
C GLY A 166 5.05 14.75 -13.38
N MET A 167 6.06 14.67 -14.23
CA MET A 167 5.94 14.44 -15.67
C MET A 167 7.10 13.64 -16.26
N THR A 168 6.85 12.82 -17.29
CA THR A 168 7.92 12.25 -18.13
C THR A 168 8.41 13.27 -19.16
N LEU A 169 9.73 13.40 -19.30
CA LEU A 169 10.35 14.34 -20.25
C LEU A 169 10.19 13.89 -21.71
N ILE A 170 10.15 12.58 -21.92
CA ILE A 170 9.92 11.98 -23.23
C ILE A 170 8.49 11.41 -23.32
N PRO A 171 7.94 11.29 -24.55
CA PRO A 171 6.62 10.72 -24.76
C PRO A 171 6.47 9.33 -24.15
N TRP A 172 5.47 9.17 -23.31
CA TRP A 172 5.04 7.86 -22.79
C TRP A 172 4.26 7.08 -23.84
N ARG A 173 3.33 7.75 -24.54
CA ARG A 173 2.47 7.11 -25.53
C ARG A 173 1.93 8.12 -26.54
N LEU A 174 1.98 7.78 -27.83
CA LEU A 174 1.44 8.59 -28.93
C LEU A 174 1.93 10.05 -28.90
N GLY A 175 3.24 10.25 -28.70
CA GLY A 175 3.82 11.59 -28.62
C GLY A 175 3.48 12.39 -27.35
N SER A 176 2.69 11.83 -26.43
CA SER A 176 2.26 12.50 -25.20
C SER A 176 3.10 12.05 -24.00
N SER A 177 3.55 13.01 -23.19
CA SER A 177 4.15 12.75 -21.88
C SER A 177 3.12 12.19 -20.88
N LEU A 178 3.59 11.38 -19.95
CA LEU A 178 2.80 10.95 -18.79
C LEU A 178 2.88 12.05 -17.72
N LEU A 179 1.71 12.48 -17.24
CA LEU A 179 1.56 13.32 -16.05
C LEU A 179 1.03 12.45 -14.91
N TRP A 180 1.50 12.70 -13.69
CA TRP A 180 0.94 12.06 -12.51
C TRP A 180 0.78 13.06 -11.37
N ASP A 181 -0.16 12.73 -10.48
CA ASP A 181 -0.46 13.48 -9.28
C ASP A 181 -0.82 12.46 -8.19
N ALA A 182 0.07 12.27 -7.23
CA ALA A 182 -0.07 11.27 -6.18
C ALA A 182 -0.92 11.82 -5.03
N THR A 183 -1.76 10.96 -4.47
CA THR A 183 -2.53 11.27 -3.26
C THR A 183 -2.40 10.16 -2.25
N CYS A 184 -2.27 10.55 -0.99
CA CYS A 184 -2.36 9.65 0.15
C CYS A 184 -3.47 10.17 1.06
N VAL A 185 -4.55 9.40 1.17
CA VAL A 185 -5.71 9.76 1.99
C VAL A 185 -5.91 8.77 3.12
N ASP A 186 -6.30 9.30 4.27
CA ASP A 186 -6.65 8.48 5.42
C ASP A 186 -8.04 7.88 5.23
N THR A 187 -8.11 6.54 5.20
CA THR A 187 -9.36 5.78 5.03
C THR A 187 -10.23 5.84 6.29
N LEU A 188 -9.63 6.11 7.45
CA LEU A 188 -10.30 6.16 8.74
C LEU A 188 -10.63 7.59 9.19
N ALA A 189 -10.33 8.59 8.35
CA ALA A 189 -10.70 9.97 8.59
C ALA A 189 -12.22 10.11 8.76
N ALA A 190 -12.64 11.01 9.65
CA ALA A 190 -14.05 11.24 9.96
C ALA A 190 -14.89 11.58 8.71
N SER A 191 -14.32 12.31 7.75
CA SER A 191 -14.97 12.67 6.48
C SER A 191 -15.18 11.48 5.54
N HIS A 192 -14.36 10.43 5.64
CA HIS A 192 -14.41 9.28 4.73
C HIS A 192 -15.13 8.07 5.32
N ILE A 193 -15.30 8.02 6.64
CA ILE A 193 -15.66 6.80 7.37
C ILE A 193 -16.99 6.18 6.94
N GLN A 194 -17.97 7.01 6.56
CA GLN A 194 -19.27 6.54 6.08
C GLN A 194 -19.16 5.80 4.75
N ALA A 195 -18.35 6.34 3.82
CA ALA A 195 -18.12 5.72 2.53
C ALA A 195 -17.21 4.48 2.63
N THR A 196 -16.12 4.58 3.40
CA THR A 196 -15.10 3.51 3.51
C THR A 196 -15.57 2.31 4.31
N SER A 197 -16.52 2.49 5.23
CA SER A 197 -17.17 1.39 5.97
C SER A 197 -18.14 0.57 5.12
N SER A 198 -18.53 1.09 3.95
CA SER A 198 -19.48 0.45 3.04
C SER A 198 -18.81 -0.09 1.77
N MET A 199 -17.76 0.58 1.28
CA MET A 199 -17.10 0.24 0.03
C MET A 199 -15.57 0.25 0.16
N VAL A 200 -14.95 -0.85 -0.27
CA VAL A 200 -13.49 -0.99 -0.36
C VAL A 200 -12.91 0.09 -1.28
N GLY A 201 -11.88 0.79 -0.84
CA GLY A 201 -11.18 1.80 -1.64
C GLY A 201 -11.97 3.12 -1.84
N ALA A 202 -13.10 3.33 -1.16
CA ALA A 202 -13.93 4.52 -1.37
C ALA A 202 -13.18 5.84 -1.17
N ALA A 203 -12.30 5.93 -0.15
CA ALA A 203 -11.48 7.12 0.08
C ALA A 203 -10.55 7.41 -1.12
N ALA A 204 -9.94 6.38 -1.70
CA ALA A 204 -9.09 6.54 -2.88
C ALA A 204 -9.90 7.01 -4.09
N THR A 205 -11.09 6.45 -4.32
CA THR A 205 -11.99 6.87 -5.41
C THR A 205 -12.44 8.32 -5.25
N ILE A 206 -12.82 8.74 -4.04
CA ILE A 206 -13.20 10.14 -3.76
C ILE A 206 -12.03 11.08 -4.02
N ALA A 207 -10.82 10.71 -3.57
CA ALA A 207 -9.62 11.50 -3.78
C ALA A 207 -9.24 11.63 -5.26
N ASP A 208 -9.36 10.54 -6.03
CA ASP A 208 -9.14 10.54 -7.47
C ASP A 208 -10.15 11.45 -8.20
N GLN A 209 -11.45 11.34 -7.89
CA GLN A 209 -12.47 12.21 -8.45
C GLN A 209 -12.17 13.69 -8.17
N ALA A 210 -11.79 14.03 -6.92
CA ALA A 210 -11.41 15.40 -6.56
C ALA A 210 -10.20 15.90 -7.37
N LYS A 211 -9.21 15.05 -7.64
CA LYS A 211 -8.05 15.40 -8.48
C LYS A 211 -8.43 15.58 -9.95
N ARG A 212 -9.34 14.77 -10.48
CA ARG A 212 -9.86 14.95 -11.85
C ARG A 212 -10.58 16.29 -12.00
N HIS A 213 -11.37 16.70 -11.00
CA HIS A 213 -11.99 18.02 -10.97
C HIS A 213 -10.98 19.16 -10.82
N LYS A 214 -9.85 18.93 -10.15
CA LYS A 214 -8.75 19.92 -10.06
C LYS A 214 -8.10 20.16 -11.44
N PHE A 215 -7.98 19.14 -12.28
CA PHE A 215 -7.35 19.21 -13.60
C PHE A 215 -8.32 18.89 -14.75
N PRO A 216 -9.40 19.69 -14.96
CA PRO A 216 -10.45 19.38 -15.93
C PRO A 216 -9.95 19.49 -17.38
N ASN A 217 -8.96 20.36 -17.62
CA ASN A 217 -8.40 20.65 -18.93
C ASN A 217 -7.05 19.95 -19.18
N CYS A 218 -6.71 18.92 -18.41
CA CYS A 218 -5.57 18.09 -18.77
C CYS A 218 -5.86 17.44 -20.14
N PRO A 219 -4.99 17.58 -21.16
CA PRO A 219 -5.19 16.92 -22.46
C PRO A 219 -5.25 15.38 -22.36
N CYS A 220 -5.00 14.83 -21.18
CA CYS A 220 -5.17 13.43 -20.79
C CYS A 220 -6.63 13.02 -20.44
N GLY A 221 -7.61 13.93 -20.46
CA GLY A 221 -8.96 13.78 -19.89
C GLY A 221 -9.80 12.58 -20.33
N ASN A 222 -9.49 11.94 -21.47
CA ASN A 222 -10.18 10.74 -21.94
C ASN A 222 -9.43 9.42 -21.62
N ARG A 223 -8.27 9.47 -20.97
CA ARG A 223 -7.40 8.30 -20.74
C ARG A 223 -6.65 8.35 -19.40
N THR A 224 -7.29 8.82 -18.33
CA THR A 224 -6.83 8.51 -16.97
C THR A 224 -6.99 7.01 -16.72
N ARG A 225 -5.90 6.27 -16.89
CA ARG A 225 -5.79 4.94 -16.28
C ARG A 225 -5.10 5.15 -14.94
N ASP A 226 -5.74 4.71 -13.87
CA ASP A 226 -5.06 4.56 -12.60
C ASP A 226 -3.75 3.82 -12.84
N LEU A 227 -2.65 4.41 -12.35
CA LEU A 227 -1.44 3.65 -12.08
C LEU A 227 -1.70 2.83 -10.81
N GLN A 228 -2.71 1.95 -10.84
CA GLN A 228 -2.71 0.81 -9.94
C GLN A 228 -1.48 0.01 -10.30
N LEU A 229 -0.66 -0.33 -9.31
CA LEU A 229 0.59 -1.08 -9.48
C LEU A 229 0.29 -2.55 -9.82
N LYS A 230 -0.53 -2.77 -10.85
CA LYS A 230 -0.81 -4.07 -11.43
C LYS A 230 0.48 -4.51 -12.11
N ARG A 231 1.27 -5.32 -11.40
CA ARG A 231 2.17 -6.27 -12.05
C ARG A 231 1.31 -7.16 -12.97
N LYS A 232 1.11 -6.73 -14.22
CA LYS A 232 0.90 -7.70 -15.29
C LYS A 232 2.22 -8.44 -15.43
N PRO A 233 2.25 -9.78 -15.48
CA PRO A 233 3.47 -10.48 -15.85
C PRO A 233 3.90 -9.92 -17.21
N LEU A 234 5.05 -9.23 -17.24
CA LEU A 234 5.68 -8.87 -18.50
C LEU A 234 6.02 -10.19 -19.20
N ARG A 235 5.20 -10.59 -20.16
CA ARG A 235 5.60 -11.56 -21.17
C ARG A 235 6.54 -10.83 -22.12
N SER A 236 7.79 -10.63 -21.69
CA SER A 236 8.87 -10.13 -22.53
C SER A 236 10.04 -11.13 -22.53
N PRO A 237 10.85 -11.16 -23.61
CA PRO A 237 11.97 -12.10 -23.77
C PRO A 237 13.03 -12.01 -22.65
N LEU A 238 13.05 -10.91 -21.90
CA LEU A 238 13.94 -10.68 -20.75
C LEU A 238 13.69 -11.66 -19.58
N THR A 239 12.46 -12.17 -19.43
CA THR A 239 12.14 -13.15 -18.38
C THR A 239 12.80 -14.52 -18.61
N LYS A 240 13.16 -14.84 -19.87
CA LYS A 240 13.90 -16.07 -20.21
C LYS A 240 15.37 -15.94 -19.78
N LYS A 241 16.02 -14.83 -20.14
CA LYS A 241 17.40 -14.53 -19.73
C LYS A 241 17.59 -14.44 -18.21
N LEU A 242 16.61 -13.93 -17.47
CA LEU A 242 16.66 -13.86 -16.00
C LEU A 242 16.49 -15.23 -15.33
N LYS A 243 15.66 -16.12 -15.89
CA LYS A 243 15.58 -17.53 -15.45
C LYS A 243 16.86 -18.30 -15.74
N ASP A 244 17.47 -18.07 -16.90
CA ASP A 244 18.72 -18.71 -17.30
C ASP A 244 19.91 -18.24 -16.43
N LEU A 245 19.92 -16.96 -16.02
CA LEU A 245 20.88 -16.43 -15.05
C LEU A 245 20.67 -16.97 -13.62
N GLN A 246 19.40 -17.13 -13.17
CA GLN A 246 19.10 -17.73 -11.86
C GLN A 246 19.42 -19.22 -11.80
N LEU A 247 19.28 -19.96 -12.91
CA LEU A 247 19.65 -21.38 -12.96
C LEU A 247 21.18 -21.58 -12.85
N ASN A 248 21.98 -20.67 -13.43
CA ASN A 248 23.44 -20.76 -13.44
C ASN A 248 24.11 -20.30 -12.14
N LEU A 249 23.38 -19.61 -11.25
CA LEU A 249 23.88 -19.12 -9.95
C LEU A 249 23.56 -20.05 -8.77
N MET A 250 22.90 -21.19 -9.02
CA MET A 250 22.71 -22.23 -8.01
C MET A 250 23.85 -23.25 -8.10
N PRO A 251 24.77 -23.34 -7.14
CA PRO A 251 25.73 -24.44 -7.11
C PRO A 251 24.96 -25.75 -6.94
N HIS A 252 25.10 -26.65 -7.92
CA HIS A 252 24.64 -28.03 -7.83
C HIS A 252 25.37 -28.74 -6.67
N GLN A 253 24.84 -28.67 -5.45
CA GLN A 253 25.11 -29.68 -4.44
C GLN A 253 24.28 -30.92 -4.79
N LYS A 254 24.91 -31.90 -5.45
CA LYS A 254 24.37 -33.25 -5.53
C LYS A 254 24.34 -33.84 -4.11
N PRO A 255 23.21 -34.39 -3.64
CA PRO A 255 23.20 -35.13 -2.38
C PRO A 255 24.02 -36.42 -2.54
N ASN A 256 24.98 -36.61 -1.64
CA ASN A 256 25.73 -37.85 -1.45
C ASN A 256 24.73 -38.91 -0.98
N ALA A 257 24.55 -39.97 -1.77
CA ALA A 257 23.80 -41.14 -1.35
C ALA A 257 24.71 -42.02 -0.51
N ASP A 258 24.48 -42.01 0.81
CA ASP A 258 25.11 -42.96 1.74
C ASP A 258 24.68 -44.38 1.37
N LYS A 259 25.66 -45.18 0.93
CA LYS A 259 25.54 -46.64 0.84
C LYS A 259 25.56 -47.19 2.26
N VAL A 260 24.39 -47.61 2.74
CA VAL A 260 24.29 -48.66 3.76
C VAL A 260 24.72 -49.96 3.09
N ALA A 261 25.93 -50.42 3.41
CA ALA A 261 26.39 -51.77 3.15
C ALA A 261 26.89 -52.34 4.48
N GLY A 262 26.24 -53.40 4.93
CA GLY A 262 26.64 -54.13 6.13
C GLY A 262 27.93 -54.93 5.92
N ASN A 263 28.53 -55.29 7.05
CA ASN A 263 29.27 -56.53 7.31
C ASN A 263 29.37 -56.61 8.84
N SER A 264 28.96 -57.72 9.48
CA SER A 264 29.73 -58.97 9.60
C SER A 264 31.16 -58.72 10.07
#